data_AF-A0A0C9UL49-F1
#
_entry.id   AF-A0A0C9UL49-F1
#
_cell.length_a   1.000
_cell.length_b   1.000
_cell.length_c   1.000
_cell.angle_alpha   90.00
_cell.angle_beta   90.00
_cell.angle_gamma   90.00
#
_symmetry.space_group_name_H-M   'P 1'
#
loop_
_entity.id
_entity.type
_entity.pdbx_description
1 polymer ?
#
loop_
_entity_poly.entity_id
_entity_poly.type
_entity_poly.pdbx_seq_one_letter_code
_entity_poly.pdbx_strand_id
1 'polypeptide(L)'
;MLPGMFEVDTEVVNLLGTDYVPNFLETQSIGEIMARYENTMRGMDAKLEELRNEMARIQDAKQQVQLKLHKLLGLLAPIRRLPPELLGQTFVHALLITPSWPNQDICVNDISSKTMPLVLLRVCKRWRRIALHTPRLF
;
A
#
# COMPACT_ATOMS: atom_id res chain seq x y z
N MET A 1 -16.89 -13.83 18.91
CA MET A 1 -16.99 -12.68 19.82
C MET A 1 -17.02 -13.25 21.23
N LEU A 2 -16.02 -12.97 22.07
CA LEU A 2 -15.93 -13.51 23.43
C LEU A 2 -16.39 -12.41 24.41
N PRO A 3 -17.63 -12.47 24.93
CA PRO A 3 -18.08 -11.57 25.99
C PRO A 3 -17.54 -12.10 27.33
N GLY A 4 -16.91 -11.25 28.13
CA GLY A 4 -16.51 -11.57 29.52
C GLY A 4 -15.03 -11.48 29.86
N MET A 5 -14.13 -11.18 28.90
CA MET A 5 -12.68 -11.16 29.17
C MET A 5 -12.15 -9.85 29.81
N PHE A 6 -12.99 -8.82 29.95
CA PHE A 6 -12.58 -7.48 30.37
C PHE A 6 -13.53 -6.82 31.38
N GLU A 7 -14.42 -7.58 32.04
CA GLU A 7 -15.11 -7.03 33.20
C GLU A 7 -14.08 -6.90 34.32
N VAL A 8 -13.68 -5.66 34.60
CA VAL A 8 -12.91 -5.35 35.80
C VAL A 8 -13.78 -5.78 36.96
N ASP A 9 -13.27 -6.71 37.76
CA ASP A 9 -14.03 -7.32 38.84
C ASP A 9 -14.55 -6.20 39.77
N THR A 10 -15.88 -6.06 39.84
CA THR A 10 -16.54 -4.94 40.53
C THR A 10 -16.17 -4.94 42.01
N GLU A 11 -15.86 -6.11 42.55
CA GLU A 11 -15.39 -6.31 43.91
C GLU A 11 -13.98 -5.74 44.12
N VAL A 12 -13.08 -5.94 43.16
CA VAL A 12 -11.72 -5.35 43.20
C VAL A 12 -11.78 -3.83 43.12
N VAL A 13 -12.66 -3.27 42.28
CA VAL A 13 -12.85 -1.81 42.16
C VAL A 13 -13.36 -1.21 43.47
N ASN A 14 -14.30 -1.89 44.14
CA ASN A 14 -14.84 -1.44 45.42
C ASN A 14 -13.80 -1.50 46.54
N LEU A 15 -12.98 -2.55 46.59
CA LEU A 15 -11.92 -2.70 47.60
C LEU A 15 -10.84 -1.61 47.46
N LEU A 16 -10.51 -1.20 46.24
CA LEU A 16 -9.56 -0.10 45.98
C LEU A 16 -10.02 1.26 46.55
N GLY A 17 -11.32 1.44 46.83
CA GLY A 17 -11.88 2.65 47.43
C GLY A 17 -11.84 2.68 48.97
N THR A 18 -11.26 1.67 49.62
CA THR A 18 -11.23 1.51 51.08
C THR A 18 -9.81 1.52 51.64
N ASP A 19 -9.66 1.48 52.97
CA ASP A 19 -8.40 1.29 53.69
C ASP A 19 -7.99 -0.21 53.81
N TYR A 20 -8.64 -1.09 53.02
CA TYR A 20 -8.37 -2.52 53.00
C TYR A 20 -6.92 -2.82 52.62
N VAL A 21 -6.26 -3.64 53.43
CA VAL A 21 -4.92 -4.17 53.18
C VAL A 21 -5.00 -5.70 53.17
N PRO A 22 -4.66 -6.37 52.06
CA PRO A 22 -4.65 -7.82 52.00
C PRO A 22 -3.69 -8.41 53.04
N ASN A 23 -4.10 -9.48 53.68
CA ASN A 23 -3.22 -10.26 54.55
C ASN A 23 -2.19 -11.07 53.74
N PHE A 24 -1.28 -11.76 54.43
CA PHE A 24 -0.20 -12.51 53.76
C PHE A 24 -0.71 -13.59 52.78
N LEU A 25 -1.75 -14.34 53.15
CA LEU A 25 -2.31 -15.40 52.30
C LEU A 25 -3.08 -14.82 51.11
N GLU A 26 -3.81 -13.74 51.33
CA GLU A 26 -4.49 -13.00 50.26
C GLU A 26 -3.49 -12.41 49.27
N THR A 27 -2.40 -11.81 49.77
CA THR A 27 -1.31 -11.28 48.93
C THR A 27 -0.67 -12.37 48.07
N GLN A 28 -0.44 -13.57 48.64
CA GLN A 28 0.09 -14.72 47.90
C GLN A 28 -0.89 -15.17 46.80
N SER A 29 -2.17 -15.34 47.14
CA SER A 29 -3.21 -15.75 46.20
C SER A 29 -3.36 -14.75 45.04
N ILE A 30 -3.38 -13.45 45.34
CA ILE A 30 -3.42 -12.38 44.35
C ILE A 30 -2.19 -12.46 43.43
N GLY A 31 -0.99 -12.67 43.98
CA GLY A 31 0.24 -12.83 43.20
C GLY A 31 0.18 -14.01 42.23
N GLU A 32 -0.37 -15.16 42.66
CA GLU A 32 -0.56 -16.32 41.78
C GLU A 32 -1.58 -16.06 40.67
N ILE A 33 -2.68 -15.36 40.99
CA ILE A 33 -3.68 -14.95 40.00
C ILE A 33 -3.07 -14.01 38.96
N MET A 34 -2.33 -13.00 39.41
CA MET A 34 -1.62 -12.05 38.54
C MET A 34 -0.65 -12.78 37.61
N ALA A 35 0.17 -13.69 38.15
CA ALA A 35 1.13 -14.46 37.36
C ALA A 35 0.45 -15.29 36.24
N ARG A 36 -0.73 -15.86 36.52
CA ARG A 36 -1.52 -16.57 35.49
C ARG A 36 -2.03 -15.63 34.40
N TYR A 37 -2.53 -14.45 34.76
CA TYR A 37 -2.98 -13.45 33.80
C TYR A 37 -1.84 -12.93 32.94
N GLU A 38 -0.70 -12.59 33.55
CA GLU A 38 0.51 -12.20 32.82
C GLU A 38 0.97 -13.27 31.84
N ASN A 39 0.94 -14.54 32.25
CA ASN A 39 1.30 -15.64 31.37
C ASN A 39 0.33 -15.79 30.19
N THR A 40 -0.97 -15.60 30.46
CA THR A 40 -2.02 -15.62 29.43
C THR A 40 -1.82 -14.47 28.44
N MET A 41 -1.56 -13.25 28.94
CA MET A 41 -1.25 -12.08 28.12
C MET A 41 -0.03 -12.33 27.24
N ARG A 42 1.08 -12.85 27.80
CA ARG A 42 2.27 -13.21 27.03
C ARG A 42 1.97 -14.21 25.90
N GLY A 43 1.12 -15.20 26.17
CA GLY A 43 0.67 -16.17 25.16
C GLY A 43 -0.14 -15.50 24.04
N MET A 44 -1.03 -14.58 24.39
CA MET A 44 -1.79 -13.79 23.41
C MET A 44 -0.89 -12.89 22.57
N ASP A 45 0.08 -12.22 23.18
CA ASP A 45 1.06 -11.37 22.48
C ASP A 45 1.91 -12.17 21.50
N ALA A 46 2.38 -13.35 21.91
CA ALA A 46 3.11 -14.26 21.03
C ALA A 46 2.25 -14.68 19.82
N LYS A 47 0.96 -14.98 20.04
CA LYS A 47 0.05 -15.35 18.96
C LYS A 47 -0.25 -14.19 18.02
N LEU A 48 -0.42 -12.99 18.57
CA LEU A 48 -0.58 -11.77 17.78
C LEU A 48 0.62 -11.54 16.88
N GLU A 49 1.83 -11.72 17.41
CA GLU A 49 3.06 -11.55 16.65
C GLU A 49 3.21 -12.61 15.54
N GLU A 50 2.90 -13.88 15.83
CA GLU A 50 2.87 -14.94 14.83
C GLU A 50 1.91 -14.60 13.67
N LEU A 51 0.69 -14.20 13.99
CA LEU A 51 -0.33 -13.85 12.99
C LEU A 51 0.04 -12.61 12.18
N ARG A 52 0.66 -11.59 12.80
CA ARG A 52 1.19 -10.41 12.08
C ARG A 52 2.26 -10.79 11.08
N ASN A 53 3.18 -11.66 11.46
CA ASN A 53 4.23 -12.15 10.56
C ASN A 53 3.65 -12.97 9.40
N GLU A 54 2.67 -13.82 9.67
CA GLU A 54 1.98 -14.56 8.60
C GLU A 54 1.21 -13.63 7.65
N MET A 55 0.51 -12.63 8.20
CA MET A 55 -0.20 -11.61 7.41
C MET A 55 0.77 -10.84 6.51
N ALA A 56 1.91 -10.40 7.04
CA ALA A 56 2.95 -9.71 6.27
C ALA A 56 3.48 -10.58 5.12
N ARG A 57 3.76 -11.86 5.38
CA ARG A 57 4.21 -12.83 4.37
C ARG A 57 3.18 -12.99 3.24
N ILE A 58 1.90 -13.15 3.59
CA ILE A 58 0.83 -13.32 2.60
C ILE A 58 0.63 -12.04 1.79
N GLN A 59 0.73 -10.86 2.42
CA GLN A 59 0.63 -9.57 1.74
C GLN A 59 1.76 -9.37 0.73
N ASP A 60 3.01 -9.69 1.08
CA ASP A 60 4.13 -9.62 0.14
C ASP A 60 3.91 -10.59 -1.04
N ALA A 61 3.57 -11.84 -0.76
CA ALA A 61 3.29 -12.83 -1.80
C ALA A 61 2.17 -12.36 -2.76
N LYS A 62 1.08 -11.80 -2.23
CA LYS A 62 0.00 -11.21 -3.02
C LYS A 62 0.51 -10.07 -3.90
N GLN A 63 1.31 -9.15 -3.34
CA GLN A 63 1.87 -8.03 -4.09
C GLN A 63 2.76 -8.52 -5.25
N GLN A 64 3.61 -9.53 -5.01
CA GLN A 64 4.45 -10.13 -6.05
C GLN A 64 3.62 -10.72 -7.20
N VAL A 65 2.56 -11.46 -6.88
CA VAL A 65 1.66 -12.02 -7.90
C VAL A 65 0.92 -10.91 -8.65
N GLN A 66 0.43 -9.89 -7.95
CA GLN A 66 -0.26 -8.75 -8.56
C GLN A 66 0.66 -8.00 -9.54
N LEU A 67 1.94 -7.80 -9.19
CA LEU A 67 2.93 -7.20 -10.09
C LEU A 67 3.17 -8.05 -11.34
N LYS A 68 3.26 -9.38 -11.21
CA LYS A 68 3.40 -10.30 -12.35
C LYS A 68 2.17 -10.25 -13.25
N LEU A 69 0.97 -10.30 -12.67
CA LEU A 69 -0.28 -10.23 -13.42
C LEU A 69 -0.41 -8.90 -14.17
N HIS A 70 -0.09 -7.78 -13.52
CA HIS A 70 -0.12 -6.46 -14.15
C HIS A 70 0.80 -6.38 -15.37
N LYS A 71 2.01 -6.96 -15.28
CA LYS A 71 2.93 -7.04 -16.43
C LYS A 71 2.34 -7.84 -17.59
N LEU A 72 1.73 -8.99 -17.31
CA LEU A 72 1.08 -9.84 -18.32
C LEU A 72 -0.12 -9.15 -18.96
N LEU A 73 -0.99 -8.52 -18.18
CA LEU A 73 -2.09 -7.70 -18.69
C LEU A 73 -1.56 -6.55 -19.57
N GLY A 74 -0.43 -5.95 -19.17
CA GLY A 74 0.28 -4.97 -19.98
C GLY A 74 0.73 -5.51 -21.35
N LEU A 75 1.07 -6.82 -21.46
CA LEU A 75 1.37 -7.47 -22.75
C LEU A 75 0.13 -7.65 -23.62
N LEU A 76 -1.03 -7.89 -22.99
CA LEU A 76 -2.32 -8.09 -23.66
C LEU A 76 -3.06 -6.79 -23.93
N ALA A 77 -2.53 -5.65 -23.49
CA ALA A 77 -3.18 -4.35 -23.63
C ALA A 77 -3.53 -4.06 -25.11
N PRO A 78 -4.79 -3.69 -25.44
CA PRO A 78 -5.24 -3.48 -26.82
C PRO A 78 -4.40 -2.49 -27.62
N ILE A 79 -3.86 -1.47 -26.95
CA ILE A 79 -2.96 -0.46 -27.54
C ILE A 79 -1.73 -1.08 -28.23
N ARG A 80 -1.32 -2.28 -27.83
CA ARG A 80 -0.22 -3.01 -28.47
C ARG A 80 -0.58 -3.61 -29.82
N ARG A 81 -1.86 -3.66 -30.17
CA ARG A 81 -2.36 -4.16 -31.47
C ARG A 81 -2.69 -3.02 -32.44
N LEU A 82 -2.73 -1.76 -31.99
CA LEU A 82 -2.94 -0.61 -32.87
C LEU A 82 -1.83 -0.51 -33.92
N PRO A 83 -2.13 -0.21 -35.18
CA PRO A 83 -1.12 0.17 -36.18
C PRO A 83 -0.25 1.36 -35.71
N PRO A 84 1.02 1.44 -36.12
CA PRO A 84 1.91 2.56 -35.81
C PRO A 84 1.31 3.94 -36.15
N GLU A 85 0.58 4.03 -37.25
CA GLU A 85 0.00 5.26 -37.79
C GLU A 85 -1.11 5.78 -36.87
N LEU A 86 -2.02 4.90 -36.45
CA LEU A 86 -3.09 5.26 -35.52
C LEU A 86 -2.52 5.63 -34.15
N LEU A 87 -1.50 4.90 -33.68
CA LEU A 87 -0.86 5.26 -32.41
C LEU A 87 -0.14 6.61 -32.50
N GLY A 88 0.55 6.90 -33.61
CA GLY A 88 1.15 8.21 -33.87
C GLY A 88 0.12 9.34 -33.91
N GLN A 89 -1.04 9.11 -34.54
CA GLN A 89 -2.15 10.07 -34.51
C GLN A 89 -2.65 10.31 -33.08
N THR A 90 -2.81 9.27 -32.26
CA THR A 90 -3.20 9.46 -30.85
C THR A 90 -2.18 10.28 -30.07
N PHE A 91 -0.87 10.14 -30.36
CA PHE A 91 0.18 10.95 -29.73
C PHE A 91 0.05 12.43 -30.10
N VAL A 92 -0.20 12.73 -31.38
CA VAL A 92 -0.42 14.10 -31.86
C VAL A 92 -1.67 14.71 -31.24
N HIS A 93 -2.76 13.94 -31.12
CA HIS A 93 -3.95 14.41 -30.42
C HIS A 93 -3.67 14.66 -28.93
N ALA A 94 -2.93 13.77 -28.27
CA ALA A 94 -2.53 13.94 -26.87
C ALA A 94 -1.67 15.19 -26.65
N LEU A 95 -0.81 15.54 -27.61
CA LEU A 95 -0.05 16.79 -27.62
C LEU A 95 -0.97 18.01 -27.62
N LEU A 96 -1.95 18.04 -28.53
CA LEU A 96 -2.86 19.18 -28.73
C LEU A 96 -3.81 19.44 -27.55
N ILE A 97 -4.21 18.39 -26.83
CA ILE A 97 -5.10 18.52 -25.66
C ILE A 97 -4.35 18.75 -24.35
N THR A 98 -3.01 18.67 -24.35
CA THR A 98 -2.23 18.92 -23.14
C THR A 98 -2.15 20.42 -22.90
N PRO A 99 -2.70 20.95 -21.79
CA PRO A 99 -2.86 22.39 -21.58
C PRO A 99 -1.54 23.16 -21.47
N SER A 100 -0.42 22.48 -21.25
CA SER A 100 0.93 23.05 -21.22
C SER A 100 1.68 22.97 -22.56
N TRP A 101 1.04 22.51 -23.64
CA TRP A 101 1.61 22.51 -24.99
C TRP A 101 0.80 23.40 -25.98
N PRO A 102 0.50 24.67 -25.67
CA PRO A 102 -0.01 25.57 -26.68
C PRO A 102 1.16 26.05 -27.54
N ASN A 103 1.08 25.87 -28.86
CA ASN A 103 1.71 26.56 -30.01
C ASN A 103 2.63 27.80 -29.80
N GLN A 104 3.48 27.85 -28.78
CA GLN A 104 4.29 29.00 -28.40
C GLN A 104 5.66 28.51 -27.91
N ASP A 105 6.68 29.24 -28.33
CA ASP A 105 8.10 28.99 -28.07
C ASP A 105 8.34 28.48 -26.64
N ILE A 106 8.57 27.17 -26.54
CA ILE A 106 8.92 26.54 -25.26
C ILE A 106 10.32 27.01 -24.91
N CYS A 107 10.44 27.84 -23.87
CA CYS A 107 11.73 28.16 -23.28
C CYS A 107 12.41 26.85 -22.88
N VAL A 108 13.70 26.68 -23.23
CA VAL A 108 14.49 25.48 -22.89
C VAL A 108 14.45 25.17 -21.39
N ASN A 109 14.24 26.20 -20.57
CA ASN A 109 14.10 26.10 -19.11
C ASN A 109 12.80 25.41 -18.63
N ASP A 110 11.77 25.29 -19.48
CA ASP A 110 10.48 24.65 -19.16
C ASP A 110 10.41 23.19 -19.63
N ILE A 111 11.46 22.69 -20.30
CA ILE A 111 11.55 21.30 -20.75
C ILE A 111 11.86 20.40 -19.56
N SER A 112 10.87 19.62 -19.13
CA SER A 112 11.00 18.62 -18.08
C SER A 112 10.78 17.21 -18.63
N SER A 113 11.17 16.21 -17.86
CA SER A 113 10.90 14.80 -18.19
C SER A 113 9.40 14.44 -18.20
N LYS A 114 8.54 15.36 -17.75
CA LYS A 114 7.07 15.29 -17.79
C LYS A 114 6.44 16.02 -18.98
N THR A 115 7.27 16.68 -19.79
CA THR A 115 6.84 17.47 -20.93
C THR A 115 6.57 16.53 -22.11
N MET A 116 5.49 16.76 -22.85
CA MET A 116 5.25 16.06 -24.13
C MET A 116 6.33 16.51 -25.14
N PRO A 117 6.62 15.79 -26.24
CA PRO A 117 6.46 14.35 -26.43
C PRO A 117 7.44 13.52 -25.59
N LEU A 118 8.29 14.10 -24.74
CA LEU A 118 9.34 13.37 -23.99
C LEU A 118 8.76 12.26 -23.09
N VAL A 119 7.56 12.44 -22.54
CA VAL A 119 6.85 11.38 -21.79
C VAL A 119 6.61 10.14 -22.65
N LEU A 120 6.21 10.31 -23.92
CA LEU A 120 5.92 9.21 -24.85
C LEU A 120 7.17 8.38 -25.13
N LEU A 121 8.35 9.02 -25.19
CA LEU A 121 9.63 8.38 -25.43
C LEU A 121 10.05 7.43 -24.29
N ARG A 122 9.41 7.52 -23.12
CA ARG A 122 9.75 6.75 -21.91
C ARG A 122 8.80 5.60 -21.63
N VAL A 123 7.64 5.52 -22.29
CA VAL A 123 6.63 4.48 -22.05
C VAL A 123 7.16 3.09 -22.42
N CYS A 124 7.59 2.90 -23.67
CA CYS A 124 8.24 1.66 -24.12
C CYS A 124 9.04 1.88 -25.40
N LYS A 125 9.85 0.88 -25.80
CA LYS A 125 10.65 0.92 -27.04
C LYS A 125 9.80 1.17 -28.29
N ARG A 126 8.59 0.61 -28.34
CA ARG A 126 7.66 0.76 -29.47
C ARG A 126 7.12 2.18 -29.58
N TRP A 127 6.68 2.76 -28.46
CA TRP A 127 6.19 4.13 -28.41
C TRP A 127 7.29 5.12 -28.79
N ARG A 128 8.51 4.93 -28.26
CA ARG A 128 9.68 5.72 -28.63
C ARG A 128 9.93 5.69 -30.14
N ARG A 129 9.95 4.50 -30.75
CA ARG A 129 10.15 4.36 -32.19
C ARG A 129 9.08 5.13 -32.96
N ILE A 130 7.80 4.93 -32.63
CA ILE A 130 6.69 5.57 -33.32
C ILE A 130 6.73 7.09 -33.15
N ALA A 131 6.97 7.59 -31.94
CA ALA A 131 7.06 9.02 -31.67
C ALA A 131 8.20 9.68 -32.46
N LEU A 132 9.39 9.09 -32.50
CA LEU A 132 10.52 9.61 -33.29
C LEU A 132 10.28 9.56 -34.81
N HIS A 133 9.40 8.67 -35.28
CA HIS A 133 8.98 8.59 -36.69
C HIS A 133 7.67 9.35 -36.97
N THR A 134 7.19 10.17 -36.02
CA THR A 134 5.99 11.00 -36.19
C THR A 134 6.44 12.47 -36.20
N PRO A 135 6.72 13.07 -37.38
CA PRO A 135 7.32 14.42 -37.47
C PRO A 135 6.51 15.50 -36.76
N ARG A 136 5.19 15.36 -36.66
CA ARG A 136 4.29 16.33 -36.03
C ARG A 136 4.43 16.45 -34.49
N LEU A 137 5.31 15.67 -33.86
CA LEU A 137 5.52 15.70 -32.40
C LEU A 137 6.66 16.64 -31.96
N PHE A 138 7.53 17.07 -32.89
CA PHE A 138 8.69 17.91 -32.63
C PHE A 138 8.70 19.07 -33.63
#